data_AF-A0A1V9FFP6-F1
#
_entry.id   AF-A0A1V9FFP6-F1
#
_cell.length_a   1.000
_cell.length_b   1.000
_cell.length_c   1.000
_cell.angle_alpha   90.00
_cell.angle_beta   90.00
_cell.angle_gamma   90.00
#
_symmetry.space_group_name_H-M   'P 1'
#
loop_
_entity.id
_entity.type
_entity.pdbx_description
1 polymer ?
#
loop_
_entity_poly.entity_id
_entity_poly.type
_entity_poly.pdbx_seq_one_letter_code
_entity_poly.pdbx_strand_id
1 'polypeptide(L)'
;MDLRCHICDSESFHTLVNYGSYYLQCSNCDTQNVATSFIAIGPQLTGKYDIIEVDDQINEIKKLATGKIANFITMISKEAYQGKIILLKRK
;
A
#
# COMPACT_ATOMS: atom_id res chain seq x y z
N MET A 1 7.70 -0.34 18.09
CA MET A 1 6.82 0.82 18.26
C MET A 1 5.72 0.62 17.25
N ASP A 2 4.52 0.27 17.72
CA ASP A 2 3.41 -0.05 16.82
C ASP A 2 2.84 1.25 16.25
N LEU A 3 2.65 1.28 14.93
CA LEU A 3 2.07 2.44 14.26
C LEU A 3 0.60 2.53 14.67
N ARG A 4 0.16 3.69 15.16
CA ARG A 4 -1.23 3.97 15.56
C ARG A 4 -1.78 5.17 14.84
N CYS A 5 -3.07 5.11 14.53
CA CYS A 5 -3.74 6.21 13.85
C CYS A 5 -3.98 7.35 14.85
N HIS A 6 -3.46 8.54 14.55
CA HIS A 6 -3.59 9.69 15.45
C HIS A 6 -5.04 10.19 15.65
N ILE A 7 -5.98 9.75 14.80
CA ILE A 7 -7.41 10.12 14.87
C ILE A 7 -8.22 9.12 15.69
N CYS A 8 -8.04 7.80 15.45
CA CYS A 8 -8.90 6.76 16.05
C CYS A 8 -8.14 5.72 16.87
N ASP A 9 -6.83 5.90 17.09
CA ASP A 9 -5.91 5.01 17.81
C ASP A 9 -5.82 3.57 17.26
N SER A 10 -6.39 3.32 16.08
CA SER A 10 -6.34 2.01 15.43
C SER A 10 -4.92 1.67 14.95
N GLU A 11 -4.53 0.41 15.13
CA GLU A 11 -3.28 -0.18 14.62
C GLU A 11 -3.47 -0.81 13.23
N SER A 12 -4.68 -0.75 12.67
CA SER A 12 -5.00 -1.33 11.35
C SER A 12 -4.80 -0.32 10.24
N PHE A 13 -3.89 -0.63 9.31
CA PHE A 13 -3.55 0.20 8.17
C PHE A 13 -3.51 -0.59 6.87
N HIS A 14 -4.02 0.03 5.81
CA HIS A 14 -3.78 -0.34 4.43
C HIS A 14 -2.49 0.30 3.94
N THR A 15 -1.62 -0.50 3.32
CA THR A 15 -0.44 0.01 2.61
C THR A 15 -0.81 0.19 1.15
N LEU A 16 -0.82 1.44 0.69
CA LEU A 16 -1.29 1.82 -0.64
C LEU A 16 -0.18 2.47 -1.47
N VAL A 17 -0.30 2.36 -2.79
CA VAL A 17 0.59 3.00 -3.76
C VAL A 17 -0.26 3.74 -4.79
N ASN A 18 0.02 5.02 -4.97
CA ASN A 18 -0.61 5.87 -5.99
C ASN A 18 0.41 6.87 -6.52
N TYR A 19 0.44 7.10 -7.84
CA TYR A 19 1.42 7.96 -8.52
C TYR A 19 2.89 7.69 -8.15
N GLY A 20 3.23 6.46 -7.77
CA GLY A 20 4.57 6.06 -7.33
C GLY A 20 4.92 6.44 -5.88
N SER A 21 4.01 7.10 -5.18
CA SER A 21 4.10 7.40 -3.75
C SER A 21 3.44 6.29 -2.94
N TYR A 22 4.08 5.93 -1.83
CA TYR A 22 3.56 4.95 -0.90
C TYR A 22 3.01 5.68 0.31
N TYR A 23 1.83 5.27 0.74
CA TYR A 23 1.17 5.86 1.88
C TYR A 23 0.40 4.81 2.68
N LEU A 24 0.14 5.13 3.93
CA LEU A 24 -0.65 4.30 4.83
C LEU A 24 -2.02 4.95 5.00
N GLN A 25 -3.08 4.16 4.92
CA GLN A 25 -4.42 4.63 5.21
C GLN A 25 -4.98 3.81 6.36
N CYS A 26 -5.51 4.48 7.38
CA CYS A 26 -6.14 3.77 8.49
C CYS A 26 -7.40 3.05 8.00
N SER A 27 -7.51 1.75 8.27
CA SER A 27 -8.64 0.91 7.85
C SER A 27 -9.97 1.24 8.56
N ASN A 28 -9.94 2.08 9.61
CA ASN A 28 -11.11 2.37 10.44
C ASN A 28 -11.69 3.77 10.23
N CYS A 29 -10.87 4.75 9.83
CA CYS A 29 -11.29 6.15 9.71
C CYS A 29 -10.81 6.81 8.41
N ASP A 30 -10.27 6.01 7.50
CA ASP A 30 -9.78 6.40 6.16
C ASP A 30 -8.74 7.52 6.13
N THR A 31 -8.23 7.93 7.30
CA THR A 31 -7.21 8.97 7.43
C THR A 31 -5.90 8.48 6.84
N GLN A 32 -5.38 9.24 5.89
CA GLN A 32 -4.09 8.99 5.27
C GLN A 32 -2.96 9.48 6.19
N ASN A 33 -1.97 8.63 6.40
CA ASN A 33 -0.75 8.92 7.14
C ASN A 33 0.46 8.63 6.26
N VAL A 34 1.49 9.47 6.39
CA VAL A 34 2.83 9.30 5.81
C VAL A 34 2.80 9.07 4.29
N ALA A 35 3.03 10.12 3.51
CA ALA A 35 3.44 9.98 2.11
C ALA A 35 4.97 9.87 2.06
N THR A 36 5.50 8.72 1.65
CA THR A 36 6.95 8.53 1.49
C THR A 36 7.26 7.93 0.13
N SER A 37 8.50 8.10 -0.33
CA SER A 37 8.95 7.53 -1.59
C SER A 37 9.15 6.03 -1.44
N PHE A 38 8.96 5.28 -2.54
CA PHE A 38 9.25 3.84 -2.55
C PHE A 38 10.67 3.53 -2.06
N ILE A 39 11.64 4.36 -2.44
CA ILE A 39 13.06 4.18 -2.09
C ILE A 39 13.25 4.13 -0.56
N ALA A 40 12.44 4.88 0.19
CA ALA A 40 12.53 4.93 1.64
C ALA A 40 12.01 3.67 2.33
N ILE A 41 10.99 3.01 1.76
CA ILE A 41 10.30 1.89 2.42
C ILE A 41 10.52 0.53 1.76
N GLY A 42 10.90 0.50 0.49
CA GLY A 42 11.14 -0.72 -0.28
C GLY A 42 12.05 -1.72 0.44
N PRO A 43 13.18 -1.29 1.04
CA PRO A 43 14.05 -2.19 1.81
C PRO A 43 13.39 -2.77 3.07
N GLN A 44 12.37 -2.11 3.62
CA GLN A 44 11.69 -2.50 4.86
C GLN A 44 10.54 -3.49 4.61
N LEU A 45 10.02 -3.54 3.38
CA LEU A 45 8.91 -4.41 2.97
C LEU A 45 9.38 -5.85 2.72
N THR A 46 9.80 -6.51 3.80
CA THR A 46 10.17 -7.94 3.80
C THR A 46 8.92 -8.81 3.96
N GLY A 47 8.81 -9.90 3.18
CA GLY A 47 7.67 -10.83 3.25
C GLY A 47 7.01 -11.12 1.91
N LYS A 48 5.93 -11.91 1.95
CA LYS A 48 5.05 -12.14 0.81
C LYS A 48 3.84 -11.22 0.92
N TYR A 49 3.49 -10.61 -0.19
CA TYR A 49 2.37 -9.68 -0.30
C TYR A 49 1.48 -10.09 -1.47
N ASP A 50 0.19 -9.86 -1.29
CA ASP A 50 -0.76 -9.78 -2.37
C ASP A 50 -0.78 -8.33 -2.87
N ILE A 51 -0.62 -8.17 -4.18
CA ILE A 51 -0.63 -6.87 -4.89
C ILE A 51 -1.98 -6.78 -5.58
N ILE A 52 -2.82 -5.84 -5.13
CA ILE A 52 -4.23 -5.76 -5.50
C ILE A 52 -4.52 -4.35 -6.01
N GLU A 53 -5.12 -4.23 -7.18
CA GLU A 53 -5.72 -3.00 -7.66
C GLU A 53 -7.03 -2.77 -6.91
N VAL A 54 -7.20 -1.57 -6.37
CA VAL A 54 -8.39 -1.15 -5.61
C VAL A 54 -8.99 0.13 -6.17
N ASP A 55 -10.25 0.39 -5.85
CA ASP A 55 -10.90 1.69 -6.14
C ASP A 55 -10.60 2.74 -5.05
N ASP A 56 -11.19 3.93 -5.19
CA ASP A 56 -11.05 5.03 -4.23
C ASP A 56 -11.63 4.70 -2.83
N GLN A 57 -12.44 3.65 -2.73
CA GLN A 57 -13.03 3.12 -1.49
C GLN A 57 -12.29 1.88 -0.98
N ILE A 58 -11.13 1.55 -1.56
CA ILE A 58 -10.29 0.39 -1.21
C ILE A 58 -11.01 -0.96 -1.48
N ASN A 59 -12.04 -0.99 -2.32
CA ASN A 59 -12.65 -2.25 -2.74
C ASN A 59 -11.69 -2.98 -3.70
N GLU A 60 -11.47 -4.28 -3.47
CA GLU A 60 -10.60 -5.09 -4.32
C GLU A 60 -11.20 -5.21 -5.74
N ILE A 61 -10.55 -4.58 -6.74
CA ILE A 61 -10.94 -4.67 -8.15
C ILE A 61 -10.31 -5.91 -8.78
N LYS A 62 -8.99 -6.03 -8.66
CA LYS A 62 -8.22 -7.07 -9.34
C LYS A 62 -6.93 -7.41 -8.61
N LYS A 63 -6.70 -8.70 -8.39
CA LYS A 63 -5.40 -9.19 -7.93
C LYS A 63 -4.38 -9.21 -9.07
N LEU A 64 -3.30 -8.47 -8.93
CA LEU A 64 -2.24 -8.36 -9.94
C LEU A 64 -1.17 -9.45 -9.77
N ALA A 65 -0.73 -9.68 -8.54
CA ALA A 65 0.31 -10.68 -8.25
C ALA A 65 0.33 -11.09 -6.77
N THR A 66 1.08 -12.17 -6.48
CA THR A 66 1.45 -12.59 -5.13
C THR A 66 2.94 -12.89 -5.06
N GLY A 67 3.64 -12.37 -4.07
CA GLY A 67 5.02 -12.77 -3.79
C GLY A 67 5.82 -11.68 -3.08
N LYS A 68 7.14 -11.70 -3.24
CA LYS A 68 8.01 -10.68 -2.64
C LYS A 68 7.86 -9.37 -3.41
N ILE A 69 7.60 -8.26 -2.72
CA ILE A 69 7.42 -6.93 -3.34
C ILE A 69 8.60 -6.57 -4.24
N ALA A 70 9.83 -6.91 -3.84
CA ALA A 70 11.04 -6.67 -4.62
C ALA A 70 10.96 -7.13 -6.09
N ASN A 71 10.23 -8.21 -6.38
CA ASN A 71 10.10 -8.76 -7.72
C ASN A 71 9.09 -7.99 -8.60
N PHE A 72 8.25 -7.16 -7.97
CA PHE A 72 7.10 -6.51 -8.61
C PHE A 72 7.16 -5.00 -8.53
N ILE A 73 8.25 -4.41 -8.02
CA ILE A 73 8.41 -2.96 -7.85
C ILE A 73 8.10 -2.22 -9.15
N THR A 74 8.74 -2.63 -10.25
CA THR A 74 8.57 -1.97 -11.56
C THR A 74 7.12 -2.07 -12.05
N MET A 75 6.44 -3.18 -11.77
CA MET A 75 5.03 -3.36 -12.10
C MET A 75 4.15 -2.44 -11.24
N ILE A 76 4.33 -2.44 -9.92
CA ILE A 76 3.59 -1.58 -8.98
C ILE A 76 3.75 -0.11 -9.38
N SER A 77 4.98 0.34 -9.64
CA SER A 77 5.24 1.71 -10.07
C SER A 77 4.60 2.04 -11.41
N LYS A 78 4.63 1.13 -12.39
CA LYS A 78 3.99 1.32 -13.69
C LYS A 78 2.47 1.46 -13.55
N GLU A 79 1.83 0.58 -12.81
CA GLU A 79 0.37 0.62 -12.60
C GLU A 79 -0.03 1.87 -11.81
N ALA A 80 0.71 2.23 -10.75
CA ALA A 80 0.46 3.44 -9.97
C ALA A 80 0.65 4.72 -10.81
N TYR A 81 1.61 4.75 -11.74
CA TYR A 81 1.79 5.87 -12.67
C TYR A 81 0.63 6.04 -13.65
N GLN A 82 -0.13 4.97 -13.92
CA GLN A 82 -1.35 5.02 -14.73
C GLN A 82 -2.56 5.54 -13.95
N GLY A 83 -2.38 6.00 -12.70
CA GLY A 83 -3.45 6.51 -11.84
C GLY A 83 -4.20 5.44 -11.06
N LYS A 84 -3.71 4.19 -11.05
CA LYS A 84 -4.32 3.11 -10.28
C LYS A 84 -3.88 3.16 -8.82
N ILE A 85 -4.79 2.78 -7.92
CA ILE A 85 -4.49 2.60 -6.51
C ILE A 85 -4.15 1.14 -6.26
N ILE A 86 -2.97 0.88 -5.71
CA ILE A 86 -2.48 -0.48 -5.45
C ILE A 86 -2.39 -0.73 -3.95
N LEU A 87 -3.15 -1.70 -3.46
CA LEU A 87 -3.07 -2.23 -2.10
C LEU A 87 -2.01 -3.33 -1.99
N LEU A 88 -1.16 -3.21 -0.98
CA LEU A 88 -0.13 -4.18 -0.60
C LEU A 88 -0.56 -4.88 0.69
N LYS A 89 -1.15 -6.07 0.54
CA LYS A 89 -1.69 -6.86 1.65
C LYS A 89 -0.69 -7.93 2.05
N ARG A 90 -0.15 -7.85 3.26
CA ARG A 90 0.82 -8.83 3.78
C ARG A 90 0.13 -10.17 4.02
N LYS A 91 0.79 -11.27 3.63
CA LYS A 91 0.39 -12.65 3.94
C LYS A 91 1.15 -13.23 5.13
#